data_AF-E2BCS0-F1
#
_entry.id   AF-E2BCS0-F1
#
_cell.length_a   1.000
_cell.length_b   1.000
_cell.length_c   1.000
_cell.angle_alpha   90.00
_cell.angle_beta   90.00
_cell.angle_gamma   90.00
#
_symmetry.space_group_name_H-M   'P 1'
#
loop_
_entity.id
_entity.type
_entity.pdbx_description
1 polymer ?
#
loop_
_entity_poly.entity_id
_entity_poly.type
_entity_poly.pdbx_seq_one_letter_code
_entity_poly.pdbx_strand_id
1 'polypeptide(L)' 'FFSCTKCTQKGKYIKGRVCYLKINCVKRTDENFHNRTQPDHHIGNSILERIPLIDMISSFPLEYMHLVCLDVINKPIW' A
#
# COMPACT_ATOMS: atom_id res chain seq x y z
N PHE A 1 -4.01 -1.51 -10.80
CA PHE A 1 -4.24 -0.83 -9.52
C PHE A 1 -3.55 -1.59 -8.41
N PHE A 2 -2.70 -0.89 -7.66
CA PHE A 2 -2.01 -1.37 -6.46
C PHE A 2 -2.48 -0.47 -5.32
N SER A 3 -3.12 -1.03 -4.29
CA SER A 3 -3.70 -0.22 -3.20
C SER A 3 -3.01 -0.44 -1.85
N CYS A 4 -2.52 -1.65 -1.58
CA CYS A 4 -1.82 -1.91 -0.33
C CYS A 4 -0.46 -1.22 -0.36
N THR A 5 -0.07 -0.55 0.73
CA THR A 5 1.27 0.05 0.92
C THR A 5 2.30 -0.95 1.44
N LYS A 6 1.87 -2.10 1.99
CA LYS A 6 2.76 -3.13 2.55
C LYS A 6 3.09 -4.30 1.60
N CYS A 7 2.33 -4.51 0.52
CA CYS A 7 2.59 -5.61 -0.43
C CYS A 7 2.43 -5.22 -1.91
N THR A 8 3.16 -5.90 -2.78
CA THR A 8 3.20 -5.61 -4.23
C THR A 8 2.04 -6.20 -5.03
N GLN A 9 0.94 -6.55 -4.36
CA GLN A 9 -0.19 -7.20 -5.01
C GLN A 9 -0.93 -6.25 -5.96
N LYS A 10 -1.02 -6.66 -7.24
CA LYS A 10 -1.91 -6.03 -8.22
C LYS A 10 -3.34 -6.51 -8.02
N GLY A 11 -4.28 -5.58 -7.93
CA GLY A 11 -5.70 -5.86 -7.90
C GLY A 11 -6.23 -6.36 -9.25
N LYS A 12 -7.26 -7.19 -9.22
CA LYS A 12 -7.97 -7.69 -10.40
C LYS A 12 -9.34 -7.03 -10.49
N TYR A 13 -9.77 -6.66 -11.69
CA TYR A 13 -11.13 -6.19 -11.89
C TYR A 13 -12.11 -7.36 -11.98
N ILE A 14 -13.14 -7.34 -11.14
CA ILE A 14 -14.22 -8.34 -11.10
C ILE A 14 -15.52 -7.56 -10.93
N LYS A 15 -16.46 -7.69 -11.87
CA LYS A 15 -17.77 -7.02 -11.85
C LYS A 15 -17.68 -5.51 -11.56
N GLY A 16 -16.76 -4.81 -12.25
CA GLY A 16 -16.56 -3.36 -12.10
C GLY A 16 -15.83 -2.92 -10.82
N ARG A 17 -15.40 -3.85 -9.96
CA ARG A 17 -14.68 -3.55 -8.71
C ARG A 17 -13.26 -4.11 -8.76
N VAL A 18 -12.31 -3.42 -8.12
CA VAL A 18 -10.95 -3.94 -7.94
C VAL A 18 -10.91 -4.83 -6.69
N CYS A 19 -10.52 -6.09 -6.87
CA CYS A 19 -10.42 -7.09 -5.81
C CYS A 19 -8.98 -7.57 -5.62
N TYR A 20 -8.57 -7.76 -4.36
CA TYR A 20 -7.26 -8.26 -3.96
C TYR A 20 -7.40 -9.65 -3.34
N LEU A 21 -7.34 -10.70 -4.18
CA LEU A 21 -7.72 -12.07 -3.78
C LEU A 21 -6.61 -12.92 -3.16
N LYS A 22 -5.34 -12.52 -3.34
CA LYS A 22 -4.18 -13.22 -2.78
C LYS A 22 -3.95 -12.79 -1.34
N ILE A 23 -3.87 -13.76 -0.44
CA ILE A 23 -3.50 -13.56 0.97
C ILE A 23 -1.98 -13.67 1.18
N ASN A 24 -1.31 -14.52 0.40
CA ASN A 24 0.14 -14.66 0.41
C ASN A 24 0.73 -13.87 -0.76
N CYS A 25 1.22 -12.68 -0.46
CA CYS A 25 1.82 -11.76 -1.43
C CYS A 25 3.19 -11.31 -0.94
N VAL A 26 4.04 -10.94 -1.91
CA VAL A 26 5.37 -10.43 -1.62
C VAL A 26 5.23 -9.10 -0.87
N LYS A 27 5.84 -9.05 0.32
CA LYS A 27 5.89 -7.83 1.14
C LYS A 27 6.85 -6.84 0.51
N ARG A 28 6.55 -5.55 0.63
CA ARG A 28 7.52 -4.50 0.33
C ARG A 28 8.60 -4.50 1.39
N THR A 29 9.79 -4.09 0.98
CA THR A 29 10.94 -3.87 1.85
C THR A 29 11.43 -2.45 1.63
N ASP A 30 12.12 -1.91 2.62
CA ASP A 30 12.76 -0.60 2.53
C ASP A 30 13.67 -0.49 1.30
N GLU A 31 14.51 -1.51 1.08
CA GLU A 31 15.38 -1.60 -0.09
C GLU A 31 14.60 -1.55 -1.41
N ASN A 32 13.48 -2.27 -1.51
CA ASN A 32 12.64 -2.26 -2.71
C ASN A 32 11.99 -0.90 -2.96
N PHE A 33 11.71 -0.14 -1.90
CA PHE A 33 11.21 1.23 -1.97
C PHE A 33 12.29 2.18 -2.48
N HIS A 34 13.49 2.15 -1.88
CA HIS A 34 14.63 2.96 -2.32
C HIS A 34 15.04 2.67 -3.77
N ASN A 35 15.04 1.40 -4.17
CA ASN A 35 15.34 0.97 -5.54
C ASN A 35 14.19 1.24 -6.52
N ARG A 36 13.04 1.76 -6.05
CA ARG A 36 11.86 2.08 -6.85
C ARG A 36 11.39 0.92 -7.73
N THR A 37 11.50 -0.30 -7.22
CA THR A 37 11.16 -1.54 -7.95
C THR A 37 9.71 -1.59 -8.43
N GLN A 38 8.82 -0.82 -7.78
CA GLN A 38 7.45 -0.56 -8.23
C GLN A 38 7.25 0.95 -8.47
N PRO A 39 7.47 1.47 -9.68
CA PRO A 39 7.35 2.90 -9.98
C PRO A 39 5.96 3.46 -9.66
N ASP A 40 4.88 2.72 -9.96
CA ASP A 40 3.49 3.11 -9.69
C ASP A 40 3.17 3.35 -8.20
N HIS A 41 4.04 2.88 -7.29
CA HIS A 41 3.89 3.11 -5.84
C HIS A 41 4.44 4.48 -5.42
N HIS A 42 5.24 5.12 -6.26
CA HIS A 42 5.94 6.36 -5.94
C HIS A 42 5.26 7.52 -6.66
N ILE A 43 4.93 8.56 -5.90
CA ILE A 43 4.44 9.83 -6.44
C ILE A 43 5.59 10.85 -6.56
N GLY A 44 6.74 10.56 -5.94
CA GLY A 44 7.93 11.39 -5.95
C GLY A 44 9.01 10.87 -5.02
N ASN A 45 9.84 11.77 -4.50
CA ASN A 45 10.85 11.48 -3.49
C ASN A 45 10.43 12.18 -2.20
N SER A 46 10.37 11.44 -1.11
CA SER A 46 10.08 12.01 0.21
C SER A 46 11.38 12.47 0.88
N ILE A 47 11.32 13.60 1.60
CA ILE A 47 12.42 14.03 2.48
C ILE A 47 12.71 13.00 3.58
N LEU A 48 11.71 12.18 3.93
CA LEU A 48 11.83 11.13 4.94
C LEU A 48 12.77 10.00 4.49
N GLU A 49 12.93 9.78 3.18
CA GLU A 49 13.90 8.80 2.63
C GLU A 49 15.36 9.14 2.99
N ARG A 50 15.65 10.37 3.42
CA ARG A 50 17.00 10.82 3.78
C ARG A 50 17.33 10.63 5.25
N ILE A 51 16.33 10.31 6.08
CA ILE A 51 16.52 10.20 7.53
C ILE A 51 17.08 8.80 7.80
N PRO A 52 18.28 8.69 8.41
CA PRO A 52 18.84 7.39 8.74
C PRO A 52 17.94 6.68 9.75
N LEU A 53 17.90 5.34 9.67
CA LEU A 53 17.14 4.46 10.56
C LEU A 53 15.60 4.52 10.42
N ILE A 54 15.06 5.30 9.49
CA ILE A 54 13.63 5.23 9.11
C ILE A 54 13.48 4.25 7.96
N ASP A 55 12.64 3.24 8.15
CA ASP A 55 12.22 2.31 7.10
C ASP A 55 10.89 2.80 6.50
N MET A 56 10.93 3.13 5.21
CA MET A 56 9.80 3.73 4.50
C MET A 56 8.59 2.80 4.40
N ILE A 57 8.79 1.49 4.58
CA ILE A 57 7.71 0.51 4.60
C ILE A 57 7.27 0.21 6.02
N SER A 58 8.17 -0.03 6.97
CA SER A 58 7.82 -0.57 8.29
C SER A 58 7.57 0.49 9.36
N SER A 59 8.22 1.66 9.29
CA SER A 59 8.12 2.71 10.32
C SER A 59 6.77 3.42 10.36
N PHE A 60 5.99 3.36 9.27
CA PHE A 60 4.68 4.02 9.20
C PHE A 60 3.55 3.00 9.48
N PRO A 61 2.80 3.16 10.58
CA PRO A 61 1.66 2.30 10.85
C PRO A 61 0.57 2.55 9.83
N LEU A 62 -0.17 1.49 9.51
CA LEU A 62 -1.41 1.61 8.78
C LEU A 62 -2.46 2.24 9.70
N GLU A 63 -2.98 3.39 9.30
CA GLU A 63 -3.89 4.15 10.14
C GLU A 63 -5.28 3.50 10.11
N TYR A 64 -5.78 3.14 11.30
CA TYR A 64 -6.99 2.36 11.50
C TYR A 64 -8.24 3.11 11.01
N MET A 65 -8.29 4.43 11.20
CA MET A 65 -9.45 5.22 10.80
C MET A 65 -9.62 5.21 9.29
N HIS A 66 -8.56 5.35 8.50
CA HIS A 66 -8.66 5.28 7.04
C HIS A 66 -9.04 3.88 6.54
N LEU A 67 -8.43 2.84 7.09
CA LEU A 67 -8.62 1.48 6.59
C LEU A 67 -9.93 0.83 7.01
N VAL A 68 -10.41 1.14 8.22
CA VAL A 68 -11.58 0.47 8.82
C VAL A 68 -12.71 1.45 8.97
N CYS A 69 -12.49 2.57 9.66
CA CYS A 69 -13.60 3.49 9.99
C CYS A 69 -14.12 4.26 8.78
N LEU A 70 -13.28 4.61 7.81
CA LEU A 70 -13.70 5.41 6.65
C LEU A 70 -14.02 4.54 5.44
N ASP A 71 -13.18 3.55 5.11
CA ASP A 71 -13.39 2.71 3.92
C ASP A 71 -14.49 1.64 4.08
N VAL A 72 -14.73 1.15 5.30
CA VAL A 72 -15.75 0.09 5.56
C VAL A 72 -17.10 0.70 5.96
N ILE A 73 -17.12 1.82 6.69
CA ILE A 73 -18.37 2.41 7.19
C ILE A 73 -19.03 3.31 6.13
N ASN A 74 -18.26 4.02 5.29
CA ASN A 74 -18.84 4.89 4.25
C ASN A 74 -19.19 4.19 2.94
N LYS A 75 -18.86 2.89 2.78
CA LYS A 75 -19.40 2.06 1.71
C LYS A 75 -20.56 1.26 2.27
N PRO A 76 -21.83 1.70 2.10
CA PRO A 76 -22.94 0.79 2.26
C PRO A 76 -22.69 -0.42 1.36
N ILE A 77 -22.53 -1.58 1.98
CA ILE A 77 -22.61 -2.89 1.33
C ILE A 77 -24.09 -3.16 1.01
N TRP A 78 -24.68 -2.29 0.20
CA TRP A 78 -26.03 -2.40 -0.35
C TRP A 78 -25.98 -1.89 -1.79
#